data_AF-A0A1M5VCL4-F1
#
_entry.id   AF-A0A1M5VCL4-F1
#
_cell.length_a   1.000
_cell.length_b   1.000
_cell.length_c   1.000
_cell.angle_alpha   90.00
_cell.angle_beta   90.00
_cell.angle_gamma   90.00
#
_symmetry.space_group_name_H-M   'P 1'
#
loop_
_entity.id
_entity.type
_entity.pdbx_description
1 polymer ?
#
loop_
_entity_poly.entity_id
_entity_poly.type
_entity_poly.pdbx_seq_one_letter_code
_entity_poly.pdbx_strand_id
1 'polypeptide(L)'
;MSKSAFENLTAAVTTINTPMPFRIDEGTLLACLKGEILERKWRVYVQALFDEVDISVIHSLIVDHFVSFDDLLKAIDTWQVTESENERWIREMASFELGRSHAESADRTR
;
A
#
# COMPACT_ATOMS: atom_id res chain seq x y z
N MET A 1 14.12 -0.51 12.42
CA MET A 1 13.42 0.39 11.48
C MET A 1 14.28 1.64 11.32
N SER A 2 14.59 2.04 10.08
CA SER A 2 15.35 3.26 9.84
C SER A 2 14.49 4.48 10.21
N LYS A 3 15.12 5.56 10.66
CA LYS A 3 14.44 6.85 10.91
C LYS A 3 13.73 7.35 9.63
N SER A 4 14.33 7.13 8.47
CA SER A 4 13.76 7.49 7.15
C SER A 4 12.46 6.75 6.84
N ALA A 5 12.32 5.52 7.33
CA ALA A 5 11.17 4.68 7.04
C ALA A 5 9.90 5.24 7.70
N PHE A 6 10.03 5.65 8.96
CA PHE A 6 8.92 6.27 9.68
C PHE A 6 8.58 7.65 9.10
N GLU A 7 9.58 8.41 8.64
CA GLU A 7 9.37 9.69 7.97
C GLU A 7 8.54 9.54 6.68
N ASN A 8 8.76 8.48 5.88
CA ASN A 8 7.96 8.20 4.69
C ASN A 8 6.49 7.89 5.02
N LEU A 9 6.26 7.09 6.07
CA LEU A 9 4.90 6.78 6.53
C LEU A 9 4.19 8.03 7.04
N THR A 10 4.86 8.86 7.84
CA THR A 10 4.31 10.14 8.31
C THR A 10 4.06 11.10 7.14
N ALA A 11 4.90 11.11 6.11
CA ALA A 11 4.67 11.91 4.90
C ALA A 11 3.40 11.48 4.17
N ALA A 12 3.22 10.16 3.95
CA ALA A 12 1.99 9.62 3.36
C ALA A 12 0.75 10.01 4.19
N VAL A 13 0.80 9.82 5.52
CA VAL A 13 -0.29 10.19 6.44
C VAL A 13 -0.57 11.69 6.40
N THR A 14 0.44 12.53 6.26
CA THR A 14 0.27 13.98 6.14
C THR A 14 -0.47 14.36 4.87
N THR A 15 -0.08 13.78 3.73
CA THR A 15 -0.72 14.00 2.43
C THR A 15 -2.18 13.57 2.45
N ILE A 16 -2.49 12.32 2.82
CA ILE A 16 -3.86 11.80 2.80
C ILE A 16 -4.80 12.56 3.75
N ASN A 17 -4.26 13.13 4.83
CA ASN A 17 -5.03 13.88 5.79
C ASN A 17 -5.26 15.35 5.40
N THR A 18 -4.53 15.88 4.41
CA THR A 18 -4.61 17.29 4.01
C THR A 18 -6.03 17.72 3.61
N PRO A 19 -6.80 16.94 2.81
CA PRO A 19 -8.17 17.30 2.45
C PRO A 19 -9.22 16.87 3.49
N MET A 20 -8.85 16.24 4.60
CA MET A 20 -9.80 15.51 5.45
C MET A 20 -10.28 16.32 6.67
N PRO A 21 -11.57 16.22 7.04
CA PRO A 21 -12.10 16.87 8.25
C PRO A 21 -11.65 16.18 9.55
N PHE A 22 -11.25 14.91 9.47
CA PHE A 22 -10.70 14.12 10.58
C PHE A 22 -9.36 13.51 10.15
N ARG A 23 -8.53 13.15 11.12
CA ARG A 23 -7.20 12.59 10.86
C ARG A 23 -7.21 11.07 11.06
N ILE A 24 -6.55 10.35 10.17
CA ILE A 24 -6.07 8.98 10.38
C ILE A 24 -4.62 9.03 10.87
N ASP A 25 -4.23 8.17 11.80
CA ASP A 25 -2.84 7.99 12.21
C ASP A 25 -2.13 6.87 11.42
N GLU A 26 -0.81 6.83 11.52
CA GLU A 26 0.06 5.85 10.86
C GLU A 26 -0.34 4.39 11.15
N GLY A 27 -0.64 4.07 12.41
CA GLY A 27 -0.99 2.71 12.82
C GLY A 27 -2.33 2.27 12.23
N THR A 28 -3.31 3.17 12.28
CA THR A 28 -4.65 2.93 11.72
C THR A 28 -4.59 2.77 10.20
N LEU A 29 -3.76 3.57 9.51
CA LEU A 29 -3.55 3.41 8.06
C LEU A 29 -2.97 2.02 7.75
N LEU A 30 -1.90 1.61 8.44
CA LEU A 30 -1.29 0.30 8.23
C LEU A 30 -2.26 -0.84 8.52
N ALA A 31 -3.07 -0.74 9.57
CA ALA A 31 -4.09 -1.73 9.88
C ALA A 31 -5.16 -1.83 8.76
N CYS A 32 -5.53 -0.72 8.12
CA CYS A 32 -6.42 -0.74 6.96
C CYS A 32 -5.79 -1.43 5.75
N LEU A 33 -4.49 -1.20 5.50
CA LEU A 33 -3.76 -1.80 4.37
C LEU A 33 -3.53 -3.30 4.57
N LYS A 34 -3.35 -3.74 5.81
CA LYS A 34 -3.19 -5.16 6.16
C LYS A 34 -4.51 -5.92 6.30
N GLY A 35 -5.65 -5.22 6.14
CA GLY A 35 -6.98 -5.81 6.30
C GLY A 35 -7.34 -6.14 7.75
N GLU A 36 -6.63 -5.58 8.73
CA GLU A 36 -6.89 -5.77 10.17
C GLU A 36 -8.12 -4.97 10.62
N ILE A 37 -8.43 -3.86 9.94
CA ILE A 37 -9.60 -3.00 10.19
C ILE A 37 -10.35 -2.79 8.88
N LEU A 38 -11.69 -2.86 8.92
CA LEU A 38 -12.57 -2.77 7.75
C LEU A 38 -13.70 -1.73 7.92
N GLU A 39 -13.56 -0.80 8.88
CA GLU A 39 -14.55 0.25 9.09
C GLU A 39 -14.66 1.17 7.88
N ARG A 40 -15.86 1.28 7.29
CA ARG A 40 -16.10 2.04 6.04
C ARG A 40 -15.63 3.49 6.06
N LYS A 41 -15.55 4.12 7.23
CA LYS A 41 -15.06 5.51 7.38
C LYS A 41 -13.62 5.68 6.88
N TRP A 42 -12.82 4.60 6.86
CA TRP A 42 -11.42 4.63 6.42
C TRP A 42 -11.24 4.52 4.91
N ARG A 43 -12.28 4.12 4.17
CA ARG A 43 -12.20 3.93 2.72
C ARG A 43 -11.63 5.15 2.00
N VAL A 44 -12.06 6.35 2.39
CA VAL A 44 -11.62 7.60 1.73
C VAL A 44 -10.12 7.87 1.93
N TYR A 45 -9.55 7.43 3.05
CA TYR A 45 -8.11 7.58 3.33
C TYR A 45 -7.29 6.57 2.56
N VAL A 46 -7.79 5.33 2.45
CA VAL A 46 -7.16 4.30 1.62
C VAL A 46 -7.19 4.70 0.15
N GLN A 47 -8.33 5.21 -0.35
CA GLN A 47 -8.40 5.76 -1.71
C GLN A 47 -7.41 6.92 -1.91
N ALA A 48 -7.36 7.88 -0.99
CA ALA A 48 -6.43 9.01 -1.06
C ALA A 48 -4.95 8.59 -1.04
N LEU A 49 -4.59 7.49 -0.36
CA LEU A 49 -3.24 6.93 -0.45
C LEU A 49 -2.90 6.57 -1.90
N PHE A 50 -3.83 5.94 -2.62
CA PHE A 50 -3.59 5.54 -4.01
C PHE A 50 -3.71 6.71 -4.98
N ASP A 51 -4.51 7.74 -4.69
CA ASP A 51 -4.71 8.86 -5.61
C ASP A 51 -3.66 9.97 -5.45
N GLU A 52 -3.27 10.29 -4.21
CA GLU A 52 -2.54 11.53 -3.90
C GLU A 52 -1.08 11.30 -3.49
N VAL A 53 -0.74 10.11 -2.99
CA VAL A 53 0.62 9.83 -2.50
C VAL A 53 1.52 9.42 -3.65
N ASP A 54 2.68 10.06 -3.75
CA ASP A 54 3.69 9.74 -4.76
C ASP A 54 4.11 8.26 -4.68
N ILE A 55 4.22 7.63 -5.84
CA ILE A 55 4.55 6.20 -5.96
C ILE A 55 5.88 5.83 -5.28
N SER A 56 6.85 6.76 -5.23
CA SER A 56 8.13 6.55 -4.55
C SER A 56 7.95 6.39 -3.03
N VAL A 57 6.97 7.06 -2.44
CA VAL A 57 6.64 6.93 -1.02
C VAL A 57 5.98 5.57 -0.78
N ILE A 58 4.99 5.19 -1.60
CA ILE A 58 4.35 3.87 -1.52
C ILE A 58 5.37 2.75 -1.66
N HIS A 59 6.26 2.85 -2.66
CA HIS A 59 7.34 1.88 -2.86
C HIS A 59 8.29 1.83 -1.66
N SER A 60 8.59 2.96 -1.03
CA SER A 60 9.40 3.00 0.18
C SER A 60 8.73 2.25 1.34
N LEU A 61 7.39 2.34 1.49
CA LEU A 61 6.67 1.56 2.51
C LEU A 61 6.82 0.05 2.32
N ILE A 62 6.92 -0.40 1.07
CA ILE A 62 7.15 -1.81 0.73
C ILE A 62 8.59 -2.22 1.06
N VAL A 63 9.57 -1.42 0.61
CA VAL A 63 11.00 -1.64 0.86
C VAL A 63 11.33 -1.65 2.36
N ASP A 64 10.67 -0.78 3.13
CA ASP A 64 10.81 -0.68 4.58
C ASP A 64 9.97 -1.74 5.35
N HIS A 65 9.29 -2.64 4.63
CA HIS A 65 8.47 -3.74 5.16
C HIS A 65 7.31 -3.32 6.07
N PHE A 66 6.78 -2.12 5.89
CA PHE A 66 5.54 -1.73 6.56
C PHE A 66 4.33 -2.47 6.01
N VAL A 67 4.33 -2.69 4.69
CA VAL A 67 3.32 -3.42 3.91
C VAL A 67 4.04 -4.21 2.81
N SER A 68 3.37 -5.22 2.26
CA SER A 68 3.82 -5.96 1.08
C SER A 68 2.97 -5.63 -0.15
N PHE A 69 3.41 -6.07 -1.34
CA PHE A 69 2.56 -5.99 -2.53
C PHE A 69 1.25 -6.77 -2.38
N ASP A 70 1.26 -7.90 -1.68
CA ASP A 70 0.07 -8.69 -1.39
C ASP A 70 -0.90 -7.95 -0.45
N ASP A 71 -0.39 -7.27 0.57
CA ASP A 71 -1.22 -6.42 1.45
C ASP A 71 -1.88 -5.30 0.63
N LEU A 72 -1.13 -4.62 -0.22
CA LEU A 72 -1.65 -3.54 -1.05
C LEU A 72 -2.66 -4.02 -2.09
N LEU A 73 -2.43 -5.17 -2.74
CA LEU A 73 -3.41 -5.80 -3.63
C LEU A 73 -4.71 -6.13 -2.89
N LYS A 74 -4.61 -6.77 -1.72
CA LYS A 74 -5.78 -7.08 -0.89
C LYS A 74 -6.50 -5.82 -0.47
N ALA A 75 -5.78 -4.76 -0.12
CA ALA A 75 -6.36 -3.47 0.23
C ALA A 75 -7.13 -2.87 -0.95
N ILE A 76 -6.54 -2.86 -2.15
CA ILE A 76 -7.19 -2.37 -3.38
C ILE A 76 -8.53 -3.08 -3.59
N ASP A 77 -8.54 -4.42 -3.51
CA ASP A 77 -9.75 -5.21 -3.76
C ASP A 77 -10.78 -5.05 -2.62
N THR A 78 -10.32 -5.04 -1.37
CA THR A 78 -11.18 -4.94 -0.17
C THR A 78 -11.86 -3.58 -0.08
N TRP A 79 -11.10 -2.51 -0.34
CA TRP A 79 -11.60 -1.14 -0.25
C TRP A 79 -12.24 -0.65 -1.56
N GLN A 80 -12.20 -1.48 -2.61
CA GLN A 80 -12.70 -1.16 -3.94
C GLN A 80 -12.10 0.16 -4.43
N VAL A 81 -10.77 0.23 -4.43
CA VAL A 81 -10.02 1.37 -4.95
C VAL A 81 -10.19 1.37 -6.47
N THR A 82 -10.52 2.54 -7.02
CA THR A 82 -10.81 2.70 -8.45
C THR A 82 -10.04 3.88 -9.02
N GLU A 83 -9.70 3.79 -10.31
CA GLU A 83 -9.18 4.90 -11.13
C GLU A 83 -7.86 5.53 -10.65
N SER A 84 -7.03 4.77 -9.93
CA SER A 84 -5.71 5.22 -9.47
C SER A 84 -4.58 4.70 -10.37
N GLU A 85 -3.63 5.58 -10.72
CA GLU A 85 -2.39 5.17 -11.40
C GLU A 85 -1.53 4.25 -10.51
N ASN A 86 -1.49 4.53 -9.20
CA ASN A 86 -0.76 3.71 -8.25
C ASN A 86 -1.38 2.32 -8.08
N GLU A 87 -2.71 2.21 -8.12
CA GLU A 87 -3.41 0.91 -8.13
C GLU A 87 -2.95 0.05 -9.31
N ARG A 88 -2.91 0.63 -10.52
CA ARG A 88 -2.44 -0.07 -11.72
C ARG A 88 -0.99 -0.53 -11.57
N TRP A 89 -0.11 0.35 -11.11
CA TRP A 89 1.31 0.03 -10.90
C TRP A 89 1.48 -1.12 -9.88
N ILE A 90 0.73 -1.11 -8.78
CA ILE A 90 0.78 -2.19 -7.77
C ILE A 90 0.34 -3.52 -8.37
N ARG A 91 -0.73 -3.54 -9.16
CA ARG A 91 -1.19 -4.76 -9.84
C ARG A 91 -0.16 -5.31 -10.81
N GLU A 92 0.48 -4.43 -11.59
CA GLU A 92 1.56 -4.81 -12.49
C GLU A 92 2.74 -5.40 -11.71
N MET A 93 3.22 -4.71 -10.67
CA MET A 93 4.36 -5.16 -9.88
C MET A 93 4.12 -6.47 -9.14
N ALA A 94 2.94 -6.65 -8.54
CA ALA A 94 2.59 -7.89 -7.89
C ALA A 94 2.53 -9.07 -8.89
N SER A 95 2.11 -8.83 -10.13
CA SER A 95 2.12 -9.87 -11.18
C SER A 95 3.54 -10.32 -11.52
N PHE A 96 4.52 -9.41 -11.50
CA PHE A 96 5.94 -9.75 -11.71
C PHE A 96 6.51 -10.58 -10.56
N GLU A 97 6.18 -10.27 -9.31
CA GLU A 97 6.64 -11.06 -8.15
C GLU A 97 6.08 -12.48 -8.16
N LEU A 98 4.81 -12.65 -8.53
CA LEU A 98 4.19 -13.96 -8.68
C LEU A 98 4.82 -14.75 -9.84
N GLY A 99 5.06 -14.09 -10.98
CA GLY A 99 5.74 -14.70 -12.13
C GLY A 99 7.16 -15.17 -11.81
N ARG A 100 7.91 -14.38 -11.01
CA ARG A 100 9.26 -14.72 -10.56
C ARG A 100 9.27 -15.91 -9.60
N SER A 101 8.32 -15.94 -8.65
CA SER A 101 8.18 -17.05 -7.70
C SER A 101 7.89 -18.39 -8.40
N HIS A 102 7.10 -18.35 -9.48
CA HIS A 102 6.84 -19.52 -10.32
C HIS A 102 8.08 -19.96 -11.12
N ALA A 103 8.83 -19.01 -11.67
CA ALA A 103 10.05 -19.31 -12.44
C ALA A 103 11.18 -19.89 -11.57
N GLU A 104 11.40 -19.35 -10.37
CA GLU A 104 12.42 -19.84 -9.43
C GLU A 104 12.08 -21.24 -8.85
N SER A 105 10.80 -21.58 -8.69
CA SER A 105 10.38 -22.94 -8.31
C SER A 105 10.61 -23.95 -9.43
N ALA A 106 10.43 -23.55 -10.69
CA ALA A 106 10.69 -24.42 -11.84
C ALA A 106 12.19 -24.72 -12.01
N ASP A 107 13.07 -23.78 -11.67
CA ASP A 107 14.52 -23.93 -11.81
C ASP A 107 15.16 -24.83 -10.73
N ARG A 108 14.52 -24.96 -9.56
CA ARG A 108 14.97 -25.89 -8.49
C ARG A 108 14.68 -27.37 -8.74
N THR A 109 13.95 -27.69 -9.81
CA THR A 109 13.55 -29.07 -10.12
C THR A 109 14.39 -29.68 -11.26
N ARG A 110 15.53 -29.08 -11.61
CA ARG A 110 16.41 -29.52 -12.69
C ARG A 110 17.76 -30.04 -12.22
#